data_AF-A0A258GMY3-F1
#
_entry.id   AF-A0A258GMY3-F1
#
_cell.length_a   1.000
_cell.length_b   1.000
_cell.length_c   1.000
_cell.angle_alpha   90.00
_cell.angle_beta   90.00
_cell.angle_gamma   90.00
#
_symmetry.space_group_name_H-M   'P 1'
#
loop_
_entity.id
_entity.type
_entity.pdbx_description
1 polymer ?
#
loop_
_entity_poly.entity_id
_entity_poly.type
_entity_poly.pdbx_seq_one_letter_code
_entity_poly.pdbx_strand_id
1 'polypeptide(L)'
;MATNLPLANAIRALSMDAVEKAQSGHCGLPLGFADSATLLFQEFLKFDAANPEWPDRDRLVLSAGHGSMLLYSLLYLTGNPDVTLD
;
A
#
# COMPACT_ATOMS: atom_id res chain seq x y z
N MET A 1 -22.98 1.66 4.48
CA MET A 1 -21.56 1.50 4.12
C MET A 1 -20.82 2.73 4.60
N ALA A 2 -20.01 2.62 5.65
CA ALA A 2 -19.02 3.66 5.95
C ALA A 2 -18.01 3.66 4.81
N THR A 3 -17.78 4.80 4.18
CA THR A 3 -16.84 4.93 3.08
C THR A 3 -15.43 5.01 3.67
N ASN A 4 -14.59 3.98 3.47
CA ASN A 4 -13.17 4.00 3.84
C ASN A 4 -12.32 4.98 2.99
N LEU A 5 -12.95 6.02 2.47
CA LEU A 5 -12.35 7.06 1.62
C LEU A 5 -11.12 7.71 2.27
N PRO A 6 -11.08 8.01 3.59
CA PRO A 6 -9.89 8.60 4.19
C PRO A 6 -8.65 7.69 4.08
N LEU A 7 -8.83 6.38 4.30
CA LEU A 7 -7.73 5.41 4.23
C LEU A 7 -7.23 5.22 2.79
N ALA A 8 -8.16 5.06 1.85
CA ALA A 8 -7.79 4.95 0.44
C ALA A 8 -7.12 6.24 -0.06
N ASN A 9 -7.58 7.41 0.38
CA ASN A 9 -6.96 8.69 0.03
C ASN A 9 -5.57 8.86 0.64
N ALA A 10 -5.27 8.26 1.80
CA ALA A 10 -3.90 8.24 2.33
C ALA A 10 -2.96 7.49 1.39
N ILE A 11 -3.37 6.33 0.86
CA ILE A 11 -2.61 5.58 -0.15
C ILE A 11 -2.38 6.44 -1.39
N ARG A 12 -3.42 7.14 -1.86
CA ARG A 12 -3.35 8.04 -3.03
C ARG A 12 -2.35 9.17 -2.81
N ALA A 13 -2.44 9.87 -1.68
CA ALA A 13 -1.57 10.99 -1.36
C ALA A 13 -0.10 10.55 -1.29
N LEU A 14 0.21 9.51 -0.50
CA LEU A 14 1.57 8.98 -0.39
C LEU A 14 2.15 8.56 -1.75
N SER A 15 1.34 7.91 -2.59
CA SER A 15 1.78 7.47 -3.90
C SER A 15 2.06 8.64 -4.84
N MET A 16 1.24 9.70 -4.82
CA MET A 16 1.49 10.91 -5.63
C MET A 16 2.73 11.65 -5.15
N ASP A 17 2.82 11.92 -3.85
CA ASP A 17 3.90 12.73 -3.28
C ASP A 17 5.27 12.05 -3.48
N ALA A 18 5.35 10.73 -3.34
CA ALA A 18 6.60 10.00 -3.55
C ALA A 18 7.04 9.96 -5.01
N VAL A 19 6.12 9.72 -5.95
CA VAL A 19 6.42 9.74 -7.40
C VAL A 19 6.85 11.14 -7.82
N GLU A 20 6.17 12.18 -7.32
CA GLU A 20 6.53 13.57 -7.58
C GLU A 20 7.90 13.89 -7.00
N LYS A 21 8.19 13.56 -5.74
CA LYS A 21 9.50 13.78 -5.13
C LYS A 21 10.64 13.08 -5.89
N ALA A 22 10.38 11.90 -6.43
CA ALA A 22 11.35 11.15 -7.24
C ALA A 22 11.47 11.66 -8.70
N GLN A 23 10.53 12.51 -9.16
CA GLN A 23 10.38 12.92 -10.57
C GLN A 23 10.34 11.71 -11.53
N SER A 24 9.88 10.56 -11.04
CA SER A 24 9.90 9.29 -11.75
C SER A 24 8.98 8.28 -11.07
N GLY A 25 8.23 7.50 -11.86
CA GLY A 25 7.37 6.42 -11.36
C GLY A 25 6.00 6.38 -12.02
N HIS A 26 5.10 5.52 -11.49
CA HIS A 26 3.75 5.34 -12.02
C HIS A 26 2.70 5.53 -10.92
N CYS A 27 2.02 6.67 -10.93
CA CYS A 27 0.97 7.00 -9.94
C CYS A 27 -0.42 6.44 -10.31
N GLY A 28 -0.67 6.14 -11.59
CA GLY A 28 -2.00 5.75 -12.06
C GLY A 28 -2.58 4.48 -11.40
N LEU A 29 -1.80 3.39 -11.35
CA LEU A 29 -2.25 2.14 -10.72
C LEU A 29 -2.48 2.30 -9.21
N PRO A 30 -1.56 2.87 -8.41
CA PRO A 30 -1.82 3.15 -7.00
C PRO A 30 -3.10 3.98 -6.75
N LEU A 31 -3.34 5.00 -7.58
CA LEU A 31 -4.52 5.84 -7.47
C LEU A 31 -5.84 5.10 -7.72
N GLY A 32 -5.87 4.26 -8.76
CA GLY A 32 -7.05 3.51 -9.16
C GLY A 32 -7.36 2.32 -8.26
N PHE A 33 -6.33 1.70 -7.68
CA PHE A 33 -6.49 0.47 -6.89
C PHE A 33 -6.59 0.71 -5.37
N ALA A 34 -6.47 1.96 -4.90
CA ALA A 34 -6.42 2.29 -3.47
C ALA A 34 -7.64 1.80 -2.66
N ASP A 35 -8.85 1.85 -3.21
CA ASP A 35 -10.05 1.41 -2.49
C ASP A 35 -10.05 -0.12 -2.29
N SER A 36 -9.74 -0.86 -3.36
CA SER A 36 -9.61 -2.33 -3.31
C SER A 36 -8.48 -2.78 -2.41
N ALA A 37 -7.33 -2.10 -2.45
CA ALA A 37 -6.22 -2.38 -1.55
C ALA A 37 -6.59 -2.13 -0.08
N THR A 38 -7.29 -1.03 0.20
CA THR A 38 -7.77 -0.73 1.57
C THR A 38 -8.68 -1.84 2.08
N LEU A 39 -9.65 -2.28 1.28
CA LEU A 39 -10.56 -3.36 1.66
C LEU A 39 -9.81 -4.68 1.87
N LEU A 40 -8.92 -5.04 0.96
CA LEU A 40 -8.11 -6.25 1.05
C LEU A 40 -7.31 -6.30 2.37
N PHE A 41 -6.62 -5.21 2.71
CA PHE A 41 -5.77 -5.16 3.91
C PHE A 41 -6.55 -5.02 5.22
N GLN A 42 -7.72 -4.40 5.21
CA GLN A 42 -8.53 -4.23 6.43
C GLN A 42 -9.32 -5.48 6.79
N GLU A 43 -9.82 -6.22 5.79
CA GLU A 43 -10.87 -7.21 6.04
C GLU A 43 -10.50 -8.64 5.67
N PHE A 44 -9.51 -8.84 4.79
CA PHE A 44 -9.26 -10.17 4.22
C PHE A 44 -7.84 -10.68 4.42
N LEU A 45 -6.84 -9.80 4.32
CA LEU A 45 -5.45 -10.21 4.33
C LEU A 45 -5.02 -10.62 5.74
N LYS A 46 -4.54 -11.85 5.90
CA LYS A 46 -3.90 -12.33 7.12
C LYS A 46 -2.41 -12.00 7.07
N PHE A 47 -1.99 -11.00 7.83
CA PHE A 47 -0.58 -10.60 7.90
C PHE A 47 -0.24 -10.02 9.27
N ASP A 48 1.06 -9.93 9.55
CA ASP A 48 1.62 -9.21 10.68
C ASP A 48 2.73 -8.30 10.15
N ALA A 49 2.51 -6.98 10.18
CA ALA A 49 3.49 -6.01 9.68
C ALA A 49 4.79 -5.99 10.50
N ALA A 50 4.73 -6.34 11.80
CA ALA A 50 5.89 -6.42 12.67
C ALA A 50 6.67 -7.74 12.49
N ASN A 51 6.04 -8.75 11.88
CA ASN A 51 6.68 -10.03 11.56
C ASN A 51 6.47 -10.44 10.09
N PRO A 52 7.14 -9.77 9.13
CA PRO A 52 7.01 -10.07 7.70
C PRO A 52 7.41 -11.51 7.34
N GLU A 53 8.19 -12.18 8.17
CA GLU A 53 8.65 -13.55 7.95
C GLU A 53 7.72 -14.62 8.55
N TRP A 54 6.59 -14.23 9.14
CA TRP A 54 5.59 -15.16 9.68
C TRP A 54 5.24 -16.24 8.63
N PRO A 55 5.50 -17.54 8.90
CA PRO A 55 5.35 -18.58 7.87
C PRO A 55 3.93 -18.75 7.32
N ASP A 56 2.92 -18.49 8.14
CA ASP A 56 1.49 -18.73 7.86
C ASP A 56 0.71 -17.44 7.50
N ARG A 57 1.44 -16.38 7.11
CA ARG A 57 0.86 -15.17 6.53
C ARG A 57 0.37 -15.43 5.10
N ASP A 58 -0.65 -14.69 4.68
CA ASP A 58 -1.03 -14.60 3.28
C ASP A 58 0.06 -13.92 2.45
N ARG A 59 0.18 -14.31 1.18
CA ARG A 59 1.18 -13.77 0.26
C ARG A 59 0.50 -12.85 -0.74
N LEU A 60 0.82 -11.56 -0.65
CA LEU A 60 0.42 -10.57 -1.65
C LEU A 60 1.52 -10.43 -2.70
N VAL A 61 1.17 -10.56 -3.98
CA VAL A 61 2.08 -10.35 -5.10
C VAL A 61 1.48 -9.30 -6.04
N LEU A 62 2.17 -8.17 -6.22
CA LEU A 62 1.80 -7.18 -7.22
C LEU A 62 2.50 -7.49 -8.54
N SER A 63 1.83 -8.25 -9.41
CA SER A 63 2.36 -8.59 -10.75
C SER A 63 2.58 -7.34 -11.63
N ALA A 64 1.70 -6.34 -11.51
CA ALA A 64 1.84 -5.04 -12.15
C ALA A 64 2.86 -4.15 -11.41
N GLY A 65 4.13 -4.60 -11.35
CA GLY A 65 5.18 -4.02 -10.51
C GLY A 65 5.53 -2.56 -10.81
N HIS A 66 5.12 -2.01 -11.95
CA HIS A 66 5.29 -0.59 -12.26
C HIS A 66 4.57 0.31 -11.25
N GLY A 67 3.47 -0.16 -10.63
CA GLY A 67 2.76 0.54 -9.57
C GLY A 67 3.30 0.26 -8.16
N SER A 68 4.61 0.09 -8.02
CA SER A 68 5.29 -0.27 -6.76
C SER A 68 4.94 0.65 -5.59
N MET A 69 4.69 1.94 -5.84
CA MET A 69 4.28 2.88 -4.79
C MET A 69 2.99 2.49 -4.05
N LEU A 70 2.12 1.68 -4.67
CA LEU A 70 0.99 1.09 -3.97
C LEU A 70 1.46 0.19 -2.81
N LEU A 71 2.41 -0.71 -3.07
CA LEU A 71 2.96 -1.60 -2.05
C LEU A 71 3.70 -0.81 -0.97
N TYR A 72 4.53 0.16 -1.35
CA TYR A 72 5.27 0.96 -0.36
C TYR A 72 4.33 1.77 0.54
N SER A 73 3.27 2.37 -0.04
CA SER A 73 2.24 3.08 0.75
C SER A 73 1.56 2.16 1.76
N LEU A 74 1.19 0.93 1.34
CA LEU A 74 0.54 -0.05 2.20
C LEU A 74 1.47 -0.54 3.30
N LEU A 75 2.72 -0.89 2.98
CA LEU A 75 3.72 -1.33 3.96
C LEU A 75 3.98 -0.24 5.00
N TYR A 76 4.13 1.03 4.58
CA TYR A 76 4.28 2.16 5.49
C TYR A 76 3.05 2.33 6.39
N LEU A 77 1.84 2.41 5.82
CA LEU A 77 0.60 2.66 6.58
C LEU A 77 0.26 1.51 7.54
N THR A 78 0.71 0.30 7.26
CA THR A 78 0.50 -0.87 8.11
C THR A 78 1.57 -1.07 9.19
N GLY A 79 2.63 -0.24 9.19
CA GLY A 79 3.66 -0.25 10.22
C GLY A 79 4.79 -1.26 9.97
N ASN A 80 5.09 -1.57 8.70
CA ASN A 80 6.26 -2.37 8.38
C ASN A 80 7.54 -1.62 8.79
N PRO A 81 8.48 -2.25 9.54
CA PRO A 81 9.65 -1.57 10.10
C PRO A 81 10.68 -1.13 9.05
N ASP A 82 10.67 -1.74 7.86
CA ASP A 82 11.67 -1.49 6.82
C ASP A 82 11.28 -0.33 5.88
N VAL A 83 10.03 0.13 5.94
CA VAL A 83 9.51 1.20 5.06
C VAL A 83 9.18 2.42 5.90
N THR A 84 10.02 3.45 5.80
CA THR A 84 9.89 4.71 6.55
C THR A 84 9.84 5.91 5.58
N LEU A 85 9.54 7.11 6.09
CA LEU A 85 9.51 8.35 5.30
C LEU A 85 10.85 9.11 5.27
N ASP A 86 11.83 8.63 6.02
CA ASP A 86 13.14 9.27 6.22
C ASP A 86 14.13 8.92 5.10
#